data_AF-A0AAU2X6C1-F1
#
_entry.id   AF-A0AAU2X6C1-F1
#
_cell.length_a   1.000
_cell.length_b   1.000
_cell.length_c   1.000
_cell.angle_alpha   90.00
_cell.angle_beta   90.00
_cell.angle_gamma   90.00
#
_symmetry.space_group_name_H-M   'P 1'
#
loop_
_entity.id
_entity.type
_entity.pdbx_description
1 polymer ?
#
loop_
_entity_poly.entity_id
_entity_poly.type
_entity_poly.pdbx_seq_one_letter_code
_entity_poly.pdbx_strand_id
1 'polypeptide(L)'
;MAAEDGGRGGVGGRSGRVRPYALTRGRTSYSEVLFVETLVTSLDCDPGTEAGAESPLDVGRDDMPEVRAIIVLCRGVRSVAEVSALLGLPLGVVRVLISDLAAQGRISVYQTAGEAGPPDRALLERLLGGLRRL
;
A
#
# COMPACT_ATOMS: atom_id res chain seq x y z
N MET A 1 -50.04 12.53 11.17
CA MET A 1 -49.46 12.82 12.50
C MET A 1 -48.17 12.02 12.60
N ALA A 2 -47.03 12.74 12.54
CA ALA A 2 -45.63 12.41 12.86
C ALA A 2 -45.03 11.08 12.30
N ALA A 3 -43.94 11.06 11.49
CA ALA A 3 -42.55 11.52 11.75
C ALA A 3 -41.90 10.72 12.90
N GLU A 4 -40.73 10.08 12.87
CA GLU A 4 -39.57 9.86 11.97
C GLU A 4 -39.01 8.45 12.34
N ASP A 5 -38.09 7.79 11.64
CA ASP A 5 -36.63 7.95 11.70
C ASP A 5 -36.08 6.70 10.97
N GLY A 6 -35.21 6.79 9.97
CA GLY A 6 -33.78 6.95 10.21
C GLY A 6 -33.10 5.58 10.30
N GLY A 7 -32.49 5.14 9.20
CA GLY A 7 -31.79 3.86 9.22
C GLY A 7 -31.12 3.51 7.91
N ARG A 8 -30.31 4.43 7.35
CA ARG A 8 -29.30 4.07 6.33
C ARG A 8 -28.32 3.09 6.98
N GLY A 9 -28.58 1.79 6.81
CA GLY A 9 -27.65 0.73 7.15
C GLY A 9 -26.42 0.84 6.26
N GLY A 10 -25.38 1.51 6.76
CA GLY A 10 -24.06 1.51 6.15
C GLY A 10 -23.58 0.07 6.00
N VAL A 11 -23.21 -0.31 4.79
CA VAL A 11 -22.57 -1.59 4.47
C VAL A 11 -21.14 -1.54 4.98
N GLY A 12 -20.98 -1.61 6.30
CA GLY A 12 -19.72 -1.88 6.96
C GLY A 12 -19.52 -3.39 6.97
N GLY A 13 -18.77 -3.91 5.99
CA GLY A 13 -18.30 -5.29 5.99
C GLY A 13 -17.58 -5.58 7.30
N ARG A 14 -18.25 -6.32 8.16
CA ARG A 14 -17.70 -6.86 9.41
C ARG A 14 -16.57 -7.84 9.10
N SER A 15 -15.36 -7.34 8.86
CA SER A 15 -14.19 -8.16 9.16
C SER A 15 -14.26 -8.44 10.65
N GLY A 16 -14.27 -9.73 11.03
CA GLY A 16 -14.21 -10.12 12.44
C GLY A 16 -13.07 -9.35 13.09
N ARG A 17 -13.29 -8.76 14.28
CA ARG A 17 -12.35 -7.83 14.93
C ARG A 17 -11.07 -8.55 15.36
N VAL A 18 -10.25 -8.92 14.37
CA VAL A 18 -8.91 -9.43 14.54
C VAL A 18 -8.09 -8.26 15.08
N ARG A 19 -7.31 -8.51 16.13
CA ARG A 19 -6.38 -7.49 16.64
C ARG A 19 -5.45 -7.10 15.49
N PRO A 20 -5.21 -5.81 15.22
CA PRO A 20 -4.49 -5.39 14.02
C PRO A 20 -3.14 -6.11 13.79
N TYR A 21 -2.41 -6.41 14.85
CA TYR A 21 -1.12 -7.11 14.79
C TYR A 21 -1.21 -8.65 14.67
N ALA A 22 -2.39 -9.23 14.85
CA ALA A 22 -2.61 -10.64 14.56
C ALA A 22 -2.55 -10.91 13.05
N LEU A 23 -2.86 -9.92 12.20
CA LEU A 23 -2.70 -10.01 10.74
C LEU A 23 -1.24 -10.24 10.34
N THR A 24 -0.30 -9.60 11.06
CA THR A 24 1.15 -9.77 10.82
C THR A 24 1.76 -10.92 11.63
N ARG A 25 0.97 -11.63 12.44
CA ARG A 25 1.42 -12.62 13.45
C ARG A 25 2.47 -12.05 14.42
N GLY A 26 2.37 -10.76 14.75
CA GLY A 26 3.31 -10.08 15.64
C GLY A 26 4.61 -9.59 14.98
N ARG A 27 4.79 -9.81 13.67
CA ARG A 27 5.92 -9.22 12.93
C ARG A 27 5.74 -7.70 12.84
N THR A 28 6.81 -6.97 13.15
CA THR A 28 6.91 -5.51 13.03
C THR A 28 8.08 -5.06 12.17
N SER A 29 8.89 -6.00 11.68
CA SER A 29 9.98 -5.74 10.75
C SER A 29 9.50 -5.88 9.31
N TYR A 30 10.09 -5.07 8.45
CA TYR A 30 9.91 -5.07 7.00
C TYR A 30 11.30 -5.02 6.36
N SER A 31 11.48 -5.57 5.15
CA SER A 31 12.79 -5.75 4.53
C SER A 31 13.33 -4.47 3.87
N GLU A 32 12.47 -3.55 3.46
CA GLU A 32 12.82 -2.31 2.75
C GLU A 32 12.41 -1.07 3.55
N VAL A 33 13.15 0.04 3.49
CA VAL A 33 12.79 1.26 4.22
C VAL A 33 11.53 1.90 3.62
N LEU A 34 10.35 1.55 4.17
CA LEU A 34 9.06 2.09 3.76
C LEU A 34 8.70 3.33 4.58
N PHE A 35 9.07 4.51 4.11
CA PHE A 35 8.60 5.78 4.69
C PHE A 35 7.09 5.98 4.47
N VAL A 36 6.51 6.97 5.14
CA VAL A 36 5.05 7.24 5.00
C VAL A 36 4.71 7.75 3.61
N GLU A 37 5.63 8.49 3.00
CA GLU A 37 5.56 9.07 1.67
C GLU A 37 6.02 8.11 0.56
N THR A 38 6.58 6.94 0.90
CA THR A 38 7.05 5.97 -0.09
C THR A 38 5.89 5.61 -1.03
N LEU A 39 6.13 5.73 -2.33
CA LEU A 39 5.15 5.41 -3.35
C LEU A 39 5.23 3.92 -3.70
N VAL A 40 4.08 3.31 -3.95
CA VAL A 40 3.95 1.92 -4.34
C VAL A 40 2.94 1.76 -5.48
N THR A 41 3.13 0.74 -6.31
CA THR A 41 2.18 0.31 -7.34
C THR A 41 2.10 -1.21 -7.39
N SER A 42 0.93 -1.74 -7.74
CA SER A 42 0.76 -3.16 -8.04
C SER A 42 1.40 -3.49 -9.38
N LEU A 43 1.98 -4.68 -9.47
CA LEU A 43 2.52 -5.28 -10.68
C LEU A 43 1.53 -6.29 -11.31
N ASP A 44 0.46 -6.64 -10.58
CA ASP A 44 -0.61 -7.57 -10.99
C ASP A 44 -1.65 -6.89 -11.91
N CYS A 45 -1.18 -6.19 -12.95
CA CYS A 45 -2.03 -5.49 -13.92
C CYS A 45 -2.65 -6.43 -14.97
N ASP A 46 -2.24 -7.70 -15.01
CA ASP A 46 -2.76 -8.69 -15.95
C ASP A 46 -3.65 -9.71 -15.22
N PRO A 47 -4.98 -9.73 -15.45
CA PRO A 47 -5.91 -10.61 -14.74
C PRO A 47 -5.77 -12.11 -15.10
N GLY A 48 -4.75 -12.49 -15.88
CA GLY A 48 -4.48 -13.87 -16.28
C GLY A 48 -3.20 -14.50 -15.70
N THR A 49 -2.40 -13.76 -14.92
CA THR A 49 -1.23 -14.33 -14.26
C THR A 49 -1.61 -14.75 -12.84
N GLU A 50 -2.10 -15.97 -12.71
CA GLU A 50 -2.02 -16.74 -11.47
C GLU A 50 -0.51 -16.86 -11.15
N ALA A 51 0.04 -15.88 -10.43
CA ALA A 51 1.45 -15.82 -10.10
C ALA A 51 1.78 -16.95 -9.12
N GLY A 52 2.15 -18.10 -9.68
CA GLY A 52 2.67 -19.24 -8.96
C GLY A 52 3.99 -18.89 -8.28
N ALA A 53 3.99 -18.95 -6.96
CA ALA A 53 5.08 -19.45 -6.13
C ALA A 53 4.47 -19.90 -4.81
N GLU A 54 3.67 -20.97 -4.89
CA GLU A 54 3.12 -21.69 -3.75
C GLU A 54 4.25 -22.30 -2.91
N SER A 55 4.80 -21.49 -2.01
CA SER A 55 5.42 -22.00 -0.79
C SER A 55 4.29 -22.60 0.05
N PRO A 56 4.32 -23.90 0.42
CA PRO A 56 3.24 -24.58 1.14
C PRO A 56 2.88 -23.98 2.50
N LEU A 57 3.60 -22.94 2.95
CA LEU A 57 3.41 -22.26 4.22
C LEU A 57 2.65 -20.92 4.12
N ASP A 58 2.40 -20.38 2.92
CA ASP A 58 1.84 -19.02 2.73
C ASP A 58 0.48 -18.95 1.99
N VAL A 59 -0.09 -20.12 1.63
CA VAL A 59 -1.37 -20.28 0.89
C VAL A 59 -2.57 -19.57 1.56
N GLY A 60 -2.46 -19.16 2.83
CA GLY A 60 -3.50 -18.41 3.53
C GLY A 60 -3.40 -16.89 3.47
N ARG A 61 -2.29 -16.30 3.01
CA ARG A 61 -2.10 -14.83 3.04
C ARG A 61 -2.58 -14.12 1.80
N ASP A 62 -2.37 -14.70 0.62
CA ASP A 62 -2.83 -14.09 -0.64
C ASP A 62 -4.36 -13.99 -0.73
N ASP A 63 -5.07 -14.88 -0.01
CA ASP A 63 -6.53 -14.86 0.12
C ASP A 63 -7.06 -13.92 1.22
N MET A 64 -6.18 -13.25 1.96
CA MET A 64 -6.59 -12.30 2.98
C MET A 64 -7.25 -11.08 2.32
N PRO A 65 -8.45 -10.64 2.78
CA PRO A 65 -9.16 -9.53 2.15
C PRO A 65 -8.36 -8.22 2.22
N GLU A 66 -7.57 -8.03 3.29
CA GLU A 66 -6.66 -6.89 3.43
C GLU A 66 -5.55 -6.89 2.37
N VAL A 67 -4.95 -8.04 2.06
CA VAL A 67 -3.90 -8.18 1.04
C VAL A 67 -4.48 -7.88 -0.35
N ARG A 68 -5.63 -8.46 -0.67
CA ARG A 68 -6.35 -8.18 -1.92
C ARG A 68 -6.73 -6.71 -2.05
N ALA A 69 -7.15 -6.09 -0.96
CA ALA A 69 -7.50 -4.67 -0.96
C ALA A 69 -6.29 -3.77 -1.22
N ILE A 70 -5.12 -4.08 -0.66
CA ILE A 70 -3.86 -3.36 -0.95
C ILE A 70 -3.57 -3.41 -2.45
N ILE A 71 -3.63 -4.60 -3.07
CA ILE A 71 -3.33 -4.79 -4.50
C ILE A 71 -4.29 -3.96 -5.38
N VAL A 72 -5.58 -3.99 -5.06
CA VAL A 72 -6.59 -3.20 -5.80
C VAL A 72 -6.34 -1.70 -5.66
N LEU A 73 -6.05 -1.22 -4.45
CA LEU A 73 -5.75 0.20 -4.21
C LEU A 73 -4.48 0.66 -4.93
N CYS A 74 -3.47 -0.20 -4.98
CA CYS A 74 -2.19 0.08 -5.61
C CYS A 74 -2.19 -0.10 -7.14
N ARG A 75 -3.32 -0.36 -7.80
CA ARG A 75 -3.39 -0.33 -9.28
C ARG A 75 -3.02 1.02 -9.88
N GLY A 76 -3.17 2.10 -9.09
CA GLY A 76 -2.53 3.37 -9.35
C GLY A 76 -1.44 3.64 -8.31
N VAL A 77 -0.52 4.54 -8.63
CA VAL A 77 0.54 4.95 -7.70
C VAL A 77 -0.09 5.58 -6.45
N ARG A 78 0.25 5.06 -5.27
CA ARG A 78 -0.24 5.54 -3.97
C ARG A 78 0.90 5.58 -2.96
N SER A 79 0.79 6.46 -1.98
CA SER A 79 1.74 6.45 -0.85
C SER A 79 1.36 5.41 0.21
N VAL A 80 2.34 4.90 0.97
CA VAL A 80 2.08 3.98 2.10
C VAL A 80 1.10 4.58 3.12
N ALA A 81 1.22 5.88 3.42
CA ALA A 81 0.30 6.58 4.31
C ALA A 81 -1.14 6.57 3.78
N GLU A 82 -1.31 6.81 2.49
CA GLU A 82 -2.61 6.82 1.85
C GLU A 82 -3.26 5.43 1.84
N VAL A 83 -2.48 4.38 1.56
CA VAL A 83 -2.96 2.98 1.67
C VAL A 83 -3.45 2.68 3.09
N SER A 84 -2.69 3.09 4.10
CA SER A 84 -3.08 2.91 5.51
C SER A 84 -4.34 3.68 5.89
N ALA A 85 -4.46 4.94 5.46
CA ALA A 85 -5.63 5.76 5.71
C ALA A 85 -6.88 5.20 5.04
N LEU A 86 -6.78 4.74 3.79
CA LEU A 86 -7.91 4.20 3.03
C LEU A 86 -8.40 2.85 3.56
N LEU A 87 -7.49 2.00 4.06
CA LEU A 87 -7.85 0.71 4.64
C LEU A 87 -8.24 0.79 6.12
N GLY A 88 -7.93 1.91 6.80
CA GLY A 88 -8.14 2.05 8.25
C GLY A 88 -7.27 1.09 9.08
N LEU A 89 -6.17 0.61 8.51
CA LEU A 89 -5.22 -0.30 9.16
C LEU A 89 -4.03 0.47 9.74
N PRO A 90 -3.46 0.06 10.88
CA PRO A 90 -2.26 0.70 11.42
C PRO A 90 -1.10 0.66 10.43
N LEU A 91 -0.34 1.75 10.37
CA LEU A 91 0.78 1.93 9.45
C LEU A 91 1.79 0.76 9.48
N GLY A 92 2.11 0.25 10.67
CA GLY A 92 3.02 -0.89 10.82
C GLY A 92 2.49 -2.18 10.18
N VAL A 93 1.18 -2.42 10.23
CA VAL A 93 0.55 -3.58 9.58
C VAL A 93 0.67 -3.45 8.07
N VAL A 94 0.34 -2.27 7.53
CA VAL A 94 0.40 -1.99 6.10
C VAL A 94 1.81 -2.12 5.56
N ARG A 95 2.83 -1.60 6.27
CA ARG A 95 4.24 -1.75 5.88
C ARG A 95 4.67 -3.20 5.80
N VAL A 96 4.27 -4.04 6.77
CA VAL A 96 4.60 -5.47 6.74
C VAL A 96 3.94 -6.14 5.53
N LEU A 97 2.65 -5.89 5.29
CA LEU A 97 1.94 -6.49 4.15
C LEU A 97 2.50 -6.03 2.80
N ILE A 98 2.82 -4.74 2.65
CA ILE A 98 3.47 -4.21 1.44
C ILE A 98 4.85 -4.83 1.25
N SER A 99 5.64 -4.95 2.32
CA SER A 99 6.97 -5.58 2.26
C SER A 99 6.90 -7.05 1.84
N ASP A 100 5.91 -7.80 2.35
CA ASP A 100 5.69 -9.19 1.93
C ASP A 100 5.30 -9.25 0.44
N LEU A 101 4.37 -8.40 -0.02
CA LEU A 101 3.96 -8.31 -1.42
C LEU A 101 5.09 -7.88 -2.36
N ALA A 102 5.97 -6.99 -1.91
CA ALA A 102 7.15 -6.59 -2.65
C ALA A 102 8.16 -7.74 -2.77
N ALA A 103 8.37 -8.51 -1.69
CA ALA A 103 9.20 -9.71 -1.71
C ALA A 103 8.66 -10.80 -2.65
N GLN A 104 7.34 -10.87 -2.81
CA GLN A 104 6.66 -11.75 -3.78
C GLN A 104 6.66 -11.20 -5.22
N GLY A 105 7.17 -9.98 -5.46
CA GLY A 105 7.17 -9.34 -6.78
C GLY A 105 5.80 -8.85 -7.26
N ARG A 106 4.83 -8.70 -6.35
CA ARG A 106 3.45 -8.28 -6.65
C ARG A 106 3.24 -6.77 -6.50
N ILE A 107 4.12 -6.12 -5.75
CA ILE A 107 4.17 -4.66 -5.59
C ILE A 107 5.56 -4.16 -5.94
N SER A 108 5.59 -3.07 -6.70
CA SER A 108 6.80 -2.27 -6.90
C SER A 108 6.82 -1.11 -5.91
N VAL A 109 7.97 -0.94 -5.26
CA VAL A 109 8.24 0.15 -4.32
C VAL A 109 9.16 1.15 -5.01
N TYR A 110 8.74 2.42 -5.05
CA TYR A 110 9.57 3.48 -5.59
C TYR A 110 10.47 4.03 -4.48
N GLN A 111 11.78 4.01 -4.71
CA GLN A 111 12.73 4.64 -3.81
C GLN A 111 12.42 6.13 -3.69
N THR A 112 12.27 6.61 -2.44
CA THR A 112 12.14 8.03 -2.18
C THR A 112 13.50 8.71 -2.38
N ALA A 113 13.51 9.93 -2.93
CA ALA A 113 14.73 10.65 -3.30
C ALA A 113 15.73 10.85 -2.14
N GLY A 114 15.32 10.62 -0.89
CA GLY A 114 16.18 10.68 0.28
C GLY A 114 17.41 9.76 0.23
N GLU A 115 17.34 8.62 -0.47
CA GLU A 115 18.49 7.69 -0.59
C GLU A 115 19.45 8.05 -1.74
N ALA A 116 18.99 8.81 -2.74
CA ALA A 116 19.80 9.23 -3.88
C ALA A 116 20.66 10.47 -3.61
N GLY A 117 20.54 11.07 -2.42
CA GLY A 117 21.16 12.34 -2.08
C GLY A 117 20.44 13.56 -2.69
N PRO A 118 20.78 14.78 -2.25
CA PRO A 118 20.15 15.98 -2.78
C PRO A 118 20.46 16.14 -4.29
N PRO A 119 19.47 16.52 -5.11
CA PRO A 119 19.70 16.73 -6.54
C PRO A 119 20.73 17.84 -6.78
N ASP A 120 21.55 17.69 -7.83
CA ASP A 120 22.57 18.67 -8.19
C ASP A 120 21.96 20.05 -8.37
N ARG A 121 22.44 21.02 -7.58
CA ARG A 121 21.97 22.39 -7.58
C ARG A 121 22.11 23.04 -8.96
N ALA A 122 23.17 22.75 -9.70
CA ALA A 122 23.38 23.30 -11.04
C ALA A 122 22.29 22.81 -12.02
N LEU A 123 21.86 21.56 -11.88
CA LEU A 123 20.73 21.03 -12.64
C LEU A 123 19.43 21.74 -12.27
N LEU A 124 19.14 21.91 -10.97
CA LEU A 124 17.91 22.58 -10.51
C LEU A 124 17.83 24.03 -11.00
N GLU A 125 18.94 24.78 -10.95
CA GLU A 125 19.00 26.16 -11.45
C GLU A 125 18.79 26.23 -12.97
N ARG A 126 19.34 25.26 -13.73
CA ARG A 126 19.10 25.14 -15.16
C ARG A 126 17.64 24.84 -15.49
N LEU A 127 17.02 23.89 -14.78
CA LEU A 127 15.61 23.54 -14.96
C LEU A 127 14.69 24.70 -14.61
N LEU A 128 14.94 25.39 -13.49
CA LEU A 128 14.17 26.56 -13.08
C LEU A 128 14.26 27.69 -14.11
N GLY A 129 15.45 27.93 -14.66
CA GLY A 129 15.64 28.88 -15.75
C GLY A 129 14.88 28.48 -17.03
N GLY A 130 14.79 27.19 -17.32
CA GLY A 130 13.98 26.65 -18.42
C GLY A 130 12.48 26.90 -18.22
N LEU A 131 11.94 26.54 -17.04
CA LEU A 131 10.52 26.68 -16.72
C LEU A 131 10.04 28.14 -16.69
N ARG A 132 10.90 29.09 -16.31
CA ARG A 132 10.57 30.52 -16.29
C ARG A 132 10.54 31.21 -17.66
N ARG A 133 10.99 30.52 -18.71
CA ARG A 133 11.02 31.03 -20.09
C ARG A 133 9.88 30.50 -20.96
N LEU A 134 8.97 29.72 -20.35
CA LEU A 134 7.71 29.27 -20.91
C LEU A 134 6.59 30.17 -20.37
#